data_AF-A0A972DUG4-F1
#
_entry.id   AF-A0A972DUG4-F1
#
_cell.length_a   1.000
_cell.length_b   1.000
_cell.length_c   1.000
_cell.angle_alpha   90.00
_cell.angle_beta   90.00
_cell.angle_gamma   90.00
#
_symmetry.space_group_name_H-M   'P 1'
#
loop_
_entity.id
_entity.type
_entity.pdbx_description
1 polymer ?
#
loop_
_entity_poly.entity_id
_entity_poly.type
_entity_poly.pdbx_seq_one_letter_code
_entity_poly.pdbx_strand_id
1 'polypeptide(L)'
;MGTVIWILLVAAAEETAQRQVVPLDVMWKYISSLGLVEALTFISFGSVCLFYGWRVFRILVTICFGLLGLGLGVWANQRLIAGNVIWLSLICSIFFAVLSVPFMRWGVTFLGAISGGILTAGVWLAAGLPEEYVWAGGLVGLIAGGMISFIVFKIAVILFTSLGGSTLMVVGILAIVYRYIAGGDGERLQVFAEANQWFVPTLLLVPMAIGIFLQNKLSKTDQNWAG
;
A
#
# COMPACT_ATOMS: atom_id res chain seq x y z
N MET A 1 27.59 -10.97 17.19
CA MET A 1 26.83 -9.74 17.52
C MET A 1 25.82 -9.30 16.45
N GLY A 2 25.93 -9.72 15.18
CA GLY A 2 24.97 -9.31 14.13
C GLY A 2 23.59 -10.01 14.16
N THR A 3 23.51 -11.22 14.71
CA THR A 3 22.25 -12.00 14.80
C THR A 3 21.34 -11.52 15.92
N VAL A 4 21.91 -11.10 17.05
CA VAL A 4 21.15 -10.55 18.19
C VAL A 4 20.50 -9.22 17.82
N ILE A 5 21.18 -8.38 17.02
CA ILE A 5 20.63 -7.12 16.52
C ILE A 5 19.45 -7.38 15.56
N TRP A 6 19.53 -8.43 14.73
CA TRP A 6 18.43 -8.83 13.84
C TRP A 6 17.21 -9.35 14.60
N ILE A 7 17.42 -10.17 15.64
CA ILE A 7 16.33 -10.67 16.49
C ILE A 7 15.72 -9.54 17.30
N LEU A 8 16.52 -8.58 17.80
CA LEU A 8 16.02 -7.39 18.49
C LEU A 8 15.28 -6.43 17.54
N LEU A 9 15.69 -6.32 16.28
CA LEU A 9 14.94 -5.54 15.26
C LEU A 9 13.62 -6.20 14.86
N VAL A 10 13.59 -7.53 14.76
CA VAL A 10 12.37 -8.29 14.47
C VAL A 10 11.43 -8.30 15.68
N ALA A 11 11.94 -8.46 16.90
CA ALA A 11 11.14 -8.36 18.13
C ALA A 11 10.62 -6.93 18.38
N ALA A 12 11.41 -5.89 18.07
CA ALA A 12 10.95 -4.50 18.11
C ALA A 12 9.90 -4.21 17.01
N ALA A 13 9.96 -4.91 15.88
CA ALA A 13 8.92 -4.85 14.86
C ALA A 13 7.63 -5.57 15.30
N GLU A 14 7.72 -6.64 16.11
CA GLU A 14 6.55 -7.30 16.71
C GLU A 14 5.90 -6.47 17.83
N GLU A 15 6.68 -5.79 18.68
CA GLU A 15 6.13 -4.89 19.72
C GLU A 15 5.40 -3.68 19.11
N THR A 16 5.86 -3.18 17.96
CA THR A 16 5.16 -2.10 17.24
C THR A 16 3.88 -2.58 16.55
N ALA A 17 3.81 -3.87 16.16
CA ALA A 17 2.60 -4.47 15.60
C ALA A 17 1.52 -4.75 16.65
N GLN A 18 1.86 -5.13 17.89
CA GLN A 18 0.86 -5.37 18.95
C GLN A 18 0.32 -4.09 19.61
N ARG A 19 1.05 -2.96 19.55
CA ARG A 19 0.61 -1.67 20.11
C ARG A 19 -0.10 -0.77 19.11
N GLN A 20 -0.38 -1.26 17.90
CA GLN A 20 -1.15 -0.57 16.88
C GLN A 20 -2.65 -0.82 17.05
N VAL A 21 -3.17 -0.64 18.28
CA VAL A 21 -4.55 -0.18 18.41
C VAL A 21 -4.48 1.27 17.97
N VAL A 22 -4.73 1.54 16.68
CA VAL A 22 -4.72 2.89 16.13
C VAL A 22 -5.61 3.74 17.05
N PRO A 23 -5.08 4.71 17.81
CA PRO A 23 -5.92 5.56 18.64
C PRO A 23 -6.86 6.28 17.68
N LEU A 24 -8.15 5.90 17.73
CA LEU A 24 -9.19 6.45 16.87
C LEU A 24 -9.18 7.99 16.94
N ASP A 25 -8.79 8.53 18.09
CA ASP A 25 -8.57 9.95 18.34
C ASP A 25 -7.61 10.62 17.36
N VAL A 26 -6.51 9.95 17.00
CA VAL A 26 -5.50 10.53 16.08
C VAL A 26 -6.07 10.54 14.66
N MET A 27 -6.75 9.48 14.23
CA MET A 27 -7.46 9.48 12.95
C MET A 27 -8.53 10.58 12.91
N TRP A 28 -9.34 10.72 13.96
CA TRP A 28 -10.38 11.74 14.06
C TRP A 28 -9.81 13.17 14.06
N LYS A 29 -8.65 13.39 14.68
CA LYS A 29 -7.95 14.69 14.64
C LYS A 29 -7.49 15.05 13.23
N TYR A 30 -6.99 14.08 12.45
CA TYR A 30 -6.68 14.32 11.05
C TYR A 30 -7.96 14.60 10.25
N ILE A 31 -8.99 13.76 10.38
CA ILE A 31 -10.27 13.87 9.66
C ILE A 31 -10.97 15.22 9.93
N SER A 32 -10.93 15.71 11.17
CA SER A 32 -11.51 17.00 11.57
C SER A 32 -10.69 18.22 11.14
N SER A 33 -9.38 18.04 10.90
CA SER A 33 -8.50 19.09 10.40
C SER A 33 -8.58 19.28 8.87
N LEU A 34 -9.19 18.35 8.13
CA LEU A 34 -9.31 18.45 6.68
C LEU A 34 -10.26 19.60 6.27
N GLY A 35 -9.82 20.41 5.31
CA GLY A 35 -10.68 21.37 4.62
C GLY A 35 -11.69 20.68 3.70
N LEU A 36 -12.78 21.39 3.37
CA LEU A 36 -13.81 20.89 2.43
C LEU A 36 -13.22 20.59 1.05
N VAL A 37 -12.25 21.40 0.60
CA VAL A 37 -11.54 21.22 -0.67
C VAL A 37 -10.67 19.95 -0.63
N GLU A 38 -9.96 19.70 0.46
CA GLU A 38 -9.12 18.50 0.63
C GLU A 38 -9.96 17.23 0.72
N ALA A 39 -11.12 17.29 1.38
CA ALA A 39 -12.05 16.17 1.43
C ALA A 39 -12.61 15.84 0.03
N LEU A 40 -12.97 16.86 -0.78
CA LEU A 40 -13.42 16.65 -2.15
C LEU A 40 -12.31 16.09 -3.07
N THR A 41 -11.07 16.55 -2.91
CA THR A 41 -9.94 15.99 -3.67
C THR A 41 -9.65 14.55 -3.27
N PHE A 42 -9.81 14.18 -2.00
CA PHE A 42 -9.69 12.77 -1.57
C PHE A 42 -10.82 11.88 -2.08
N ILE A 43 -12.06 12.35 -2.12
CA ILE A 43 -13.17 11.57 -2.70
C ILE A 43 -12.95 11.36 -4.20
N SER A 44 -12.59 12.42 -4.93
CA SER A 44 -12.34 12.34 -6.38
C SER A 44 -11.13 11.45 -6.70
N PHE A 45 -10.01 11.64 -6.00
CA PHE A 45 -8.81 10.81 -6.18
C PHE A 45 -9.04 9.36 -5.75
N GLY A 46 -9.77 9.13 -4.66
CA GLY A 46 -10.16 7.81 -4.18
C GLY A 46 -11.06 7.07 -5.18
N SER A 47 -12.05 7.77 -5.74
CA SER A 47 -12.93 7.25 -6.80
C SER A 47 -12.14 6.86 -8.06
N VAL A 48 -11.21 7.71 -8.51
CA VAL A 48 -10.34 7.40 -9.67
C VAL A 48 -9.48 6.16 -9.41
N CYS A 49 -8.92 6.01 -8.20
CA CYS A 49 -8.16 4.80 -7.82
C CYS A 49 -9.05 3.56 -7.77
N LEU A 50 -10.30 3.69 -7.35
CA LEU A 50 -11.26 2.61 -7.21
C LEU A 50 -11.81 2.13 -8.56
N PHE A 51 -11.94 3.01 -9.56
CA PHE A 51 -12.38 2.65 -10.91
C PHE A 51 -11.23 2.22 -11.84
N TYR A 52 -10.06 2.86 -11.75
CA TYR A 52 -8.95 2.69 -12.71
C TYR A 52 -7.66 2.09 -12.11
N GLY A 53 -7.78 1.31 -11.03
CA GLY A 53 -6.64 0.78 -10.26
C GLY A 53 -5.48 0.23 -11.10
N TRP A 54 -5.75 -0.66 -12.07
CA TRP A 54 -4.70 -1.25 -12.92
C TRP A 54 -3.91 -0.25 -13.78
N ARG A 55 -4.55 0.82 -14.29
CA ARG A 55 -3.88 1.82 -15.14
C ARG A 55 -3.27 2.95 -14.30
N VAL A 56 -3.99 3.42 -13.29
CA VAL A 56 -3.59 4.54 -12.43
C VAL A 56 -2.41 4.17 -11.55
N PHE A 57 -2.30 2.91 -11.10
CA PHE A 57 -1.17 2.47 -10.28
C PHE A 57 0.18 2.78 -10.93
N ARG A 58 0.32 2.54 -12.24
CA ARG A 58 1.60 2.75 -12.93
C ARG A 58 2.01 4.22 -12.91
N ILE A 59 1.04 5.11 -13.09
CA ILE A 59 1.26 6.55 -13.08
C ILE A 59 1.59 7.00 -11.65
N LEU A 60 0.81 6.54 -10.67
CA LEU A 60 0.97 6.92 -9.26
C LEU A 60 2.35 6.58 -8.72
N VAL A 61 2.81 5.34 -8.95
CA VAL A 61 4.13 4.89 -8.52
C VAL A 61 5.24 5.70 -9.21
N THR A 62 5.10 6.00 -10.50
CA THR A 62 6.09 6.82 -11.23
C THR A 62 6.20 8.23 -10.64
N ILE A 63 5.07 8.85 -10.28
CA ILE A 63 5.06 10.16 -9.63
C ILE A 63 5.70 10.07 -8.23
N CYS A 64 5.35 9.06 -7.42
CA CYS A 64 5.93 8.87 -6.10
C CYS A 64 7.45 8.68 -6.17
N PHE A 65 7.95 7.82 -7.05
CA PHE A 65 9.38 7.62 -7.25
C PHE A 65 10.08 8.86 -7.82
N GLY A 66 9.42 9.62 -8.70
CA GLY A 66 9.92 10.90 -9.18
C GLY A 66 10.07 11.93 -8.05
N LEU A 67 9.08 12.03 -7.17
CA LEU A 67 9.12 12.93 -6.00
C LEU A 67 10.18 12.48 -4.97
N LEU A 68 10.31 11.17 -4.73
CA LEU A 68 11.38 10.63 -3.89
C LEU A 68 12.77 10.90 -4.49
N GLY A 69 12.93 10.76 -5.80
CA GLY A 69 14.17 11.10 -6.50
C GLY A 69 14.51 12.59 -6.36
N LEU A 70 13.51 13.46 -6.37
CA LEU A 70 13.70 14.89 -6.12
C LEU A 70 14.19 15.14 -4.69
N GLY A 71 13.55 14.53 -3.68
CA GLY A 71 13.97 14.64 -2.28
C GLY A 71 15.36 14.08 -2.02
N LEU A 72 15.68 12.92 -2.59
CA LEU A 72 17.00 12.31 -2.54
C LEU A 72 18.05 13.19 -3.21
N GLY A 73 17.72 13.84 -4.33
CA GLY A 73 18.61 14.75 -5.03
C GLY A 73 18.93 16.01 -4.22
N VAL A 74 17.96 16.58 -3.51
CA VAL A 74 18.19 17.70 -2.59
C VAL A 74 19.12 17.28 -1.44
N TRP A 75 18.83 16.12 -0.84
CA TRP A 75 19.64 15.58 0.26
C TRP A 75 21.07 15.26 -0.18
N ALA A 76 21.24 14.63 -1.35
CA ALA A 76 22.54 14.32 -1.93
C ALA A 76 23.34 15.59 -2.27
N ASN A 77 22.68 16.63 -2.79
CA ASN A 77 23.34 17.91 -3.06
C ASN A 77 23.89 18.53 -1.76
N GLN A 78 23.08 18.54 -0.70
CA GLN A 78 23.50 19.10 0.59
C GLN A 78 24.71 18.37 1.21
N ARG A 79 24.89 17.07 0.92
CA ARG A 79 25.92 16.25 1.56
C ARG A 79 27.20 16.06 0.75
N LEU A 80 27.13 16.04 -0.59
CA LEU A 80 28.24 15.62 -1.45
C LEU A 80 28.74 16.69 -2.40
N ILE A 81 27.83 17.48 -2.97
CA ILE A 81 28.13 18.40 -4.06
C ILE A 81 27.44 19.73 -3.72
N ALA A 82 28.17 20.67 -3.10
CA ALA A 82 27.68 22.03 -2.85
C ALA A 82 27.50 22.85 -4.15
N GLY A 83 26.96 22.22 -5.19
CA GLY A 83 26.64 22.78 -6.49
C GLY A 83 25.14 23.08 -6.62
N ASN A 84 24.66 23.13 -7.86
CA ASN A 84 23.29 23.53 -8.14
C ASN A 84 22.26 22.44 -7.80
N VAL A 85 21.56 22.65 -6.67
CA VAL A 85 20.51 21.79 -6.12
C VAL A 85 19.45 21.43 -7.16
N ILE A 86 19.08 22.39 -8.02
CA ILE A 86 17.96 22.23 -8.95
C ILE A 86 18.31 21.19 -10.02
N TRP A 87 19.51 21.29 -10.60
CA TRP A 87 19.95 20.36 -11.64
C TRP A 87 20.15 18.94 -11.10
N LEU A 88 20.78 18.80 -9.92
CA LEU A 88 20.99 17.47 -9.34
C LEU A 88 19.65 16.80 -8.99
N SER A 89 18.72 17.55 -8.40
CA SER A 89 17.40 17.02 -8.03
C SER A 89 16.56 16.66 -9.25
N LEU A 90 16.64 17.44 -10.33
CA LEU A 90 15.93 17.14 -11.58
C LEU A 90 16.48 15.87 -12.24
N ILE A 91 17.81 15.73 -12.37
CA ILE A 91 18.43 14.52 -12.91
C ILE A 91 18.07 13.30 -12.05
N CYS A 92 18.12 13.43 -10.72
CA CYS A 92 17.82 12.33 -9.82
C CYS A 92 16.35 11.92 -9.88
N SER A 93 15.43 12.89 -9.99
CA SER A 93 14.00 12.64 -10.18
C SER A 93 13.71 11.86 -11.48
N ILE A 94 14.32 12.27 -12.60
CA ILE A 94 14.14 11.58 -13.88
C ILE A 94 14.71 10.16 -13.83
N PHE A 95 15.92 10.00 -13.25
CA PHE A 95 16.56 8.70 -13.11
C PHE A 95 15.70 7.72 -12.29
N PHE A 96 15.19 8.16 -11.13
CA PHE A 96 14.30 7.33 -10.30
C PHE A 96 12.94 7.08 -10.94
N ALA A 97 12.39 8.03 -11.69
CA ALA A 97 11.16 7.84 -12.44
C ALA A 97 11.31 6.78 -13.54
N VAL A 98 12.45 6.74 -14.24
CA VAL A 98 12.74 5.68 -15.22
C VAL A 98 12.97 4.33 -14.52
N LEU A 99 13.66 4.33 -13.38
CA LEU A 99 13.91 3.12 -12.58
C LEU A 99 12.63 2.50 -12.00
N SER A 100 11.56 3.30 -11.82
CA SER A 100 10.24 2.81 -11.39
C SER A 100 9.64 1.76 -12.35
N VAL A 101 9.89 1.91 -13.66
CA VAL A 101 9.32 1.03 -14.69
C VAL A 101 9.79 -0.43 -14.54
N PRO A 102 11.10 -0.74 -14.47
CA PRO A 102 11.54 -2.09 -14.16
C PRO A 102 11.13 -2.48 -12.73
N PHE A 103 11.18 -1.58 -11.76
CA PHE A 103 10.87 -1.92 -10.37
C PHE A 103 9.49 -2.56 -10.18
N MET A 104 8.50 -2.17 -10.98
CA MET A 104 7.17 -2.81 -10.96
C MET A 104 7.20 -4.30 -11.26
N ARG A 105 8.01 -4.74 -12.23
CA ARG A 105 8.08 -6.16 -12.61
C ARG A 105 8.96 -6.97 -11.66
N TRP A 106 10.03 -6.35 -11.15
CA TRP A 106 11.04 -7.06 -10.35
C TRP A 106 10.68 -7.11 -8.86
N GLY A 107 10.01 -6.07 -8.34
CA GLY A 107 9.66 -6.01 -6.93
C GLY A 107 8.72 -7.14 -6.50
N VAL A 108 7.69 -7.42 -7.31
CA VAL A 108 6.68 -8.43 -6.94
C VAL A 108 7.17 -9.85 -7.14
N THR A 109 7.99 -10.12 -8.15
CA THR A 109 8.61 -11.44 -8.32
C THR A 109 9.57 -11.76 -7.18
N PHE A 110 10.35 -10.77 -6.74
CA PHE A 110 11.24 -10.92 -5.60
C PHE A 110 10.47 -11.15 -4.29
N LEU A 111 9.44 -10.33 -4.03
CA LEU A 111 8.60 -10.48 -2.84
C LEU A 111 7.84 -11.81 -2.80
N GLY A 112 7.30 -12.25 -3.93
CA GLY A 112 6.56 -13.52 -3.97
C GLY A 112 7.47 -14.74 -3.99
N ALA A 113 8.71 -14.64 -4.50
CA ALA A 113 9.73 -15.67 -4.33
C ALA A 113 10.13 -15.82 -2.86
N ILE A 114 10.40 -14.71 -2.16
CA ILE A 114 10.71 -14.74 -0.73
C ILE A 114 9.53 -15.30 0.09
N SER A 115 8.32 -14.80 -0.17
CA SER A 115 7.11 -15.27 0.51
C SER A 115 6.86 -16.76 0.28
N GLY A 116 6.97 -17.22 -0.98
CA GLY A 116 6.83 -18.64 -1.32
C GLY A 116 7.89 -19.51 -0.64
N GLY A 117 9.13 -19.05 -0.55
CA GLY A 117 10.21 -19.73 0.16
C GLY A 117 9.93 -19.85 1.66
N ILE A 118 9.51 -18.75 2.31
CA ILE A 118 9.17 -18.75 3.74
C ILE A 118 7.97 -19.68 4.02
N LEU A 119 6.91 -19.61 3.21
CA LEU A 119 5.71 -20.42 3.42
C LEU A 119 6.00 -21.91 3.26
N THR A 120 6.73 -22.30 2.22
CA THR A 120 7.07 -23.71 2.00
C THR A 120 8.08 -24.25 3.01
N ALA A 121 9.06 -23.44 3.43
CA ALA A 121 9.94 -23.80 4.54
C ALA A 121 9.15 -23.98 5.85
N GLY A 122 8.18 -23.09 6.13
CA GLY A 122 7.28 -23.19 7.27
C GLY A 122 6.40 -24.44 7.23
N VAL A 123 5.85 -24.78 6.07
CA VAL A 123 5.06 -26.02 5.88
C VAL A 123 5.93 -27.26 6.05
N TRP A 124 7.19 -27.24 5.60
CA TRP A 124 8.13 -28.34 5.76
C TRP A 124 8.47 -28.61 7.23
N LEU A 125 8.67 -27.54 8.01
CA LEU A 125 8.86 -27.61 9.46
C LEU A 125 7.59 -28.09 10.18
N ALA A 126 6.41 -27.61 9.79
CA ALA A 126 5.14 -28.02 10.38
C ALA A 126 4.79 -29.50 10.12
N ALA A 127 5.30 -30.07 9.03
CA ALA A 127 5.11 -31.49 8.70
C ALA A 127 6.11 -32.43 9.41
N GLY A 128 7.05 -31.90 10.21
CA GLY A 128 8.01 -32.70 10.99
C GLY A 128 9.08 -33.41 10.16
N LEU A 129 9.37 -32.93 8.95
CA LEU A 129 10.44 -33.49 8.11
C LEU A 129 11.83 -33.09 8.63
N PRO A 130 12.87 -33.89 8.38
CA PRO A 130 14.23 -33.62 8.84
C PRO A 130 14.73 -32.23 8.43
N GLU A 131 15.27 -31.51 9.43
CA GLU A 131 15.73 -30.11 9.31
C GLU A 131 16.83 -29.91 8.25
N GLU A 132 17.59 -30.96 7.96
CA GLU A 132 18.67 -30.97 6.97
C GLU A 132 18.16 -30.67 5.55
N TYR A 133 16.91 -31.00 5.23
CA TYR A 133 16.31 -30.78 3.90
C TYR A 133 15.36 -29.58 3.83
N VAL A 134 15.25 -28.76 4.88
CA VAL A 134 14.39 -27.55 4.88
C VAL A 134 14.77 -26.57 3.77
N TRP A 135 16.06 -26.48 3.45
CA TRP A 135 16.57 -25.69 2.33
C TRP A 135 15.99 -26.11 0.98
N ALA A 136 15.73 -27.41 0.78
CA ALA A 136 15.12 -27.91 -0.45
C ALA A 136 13.65 -27.47 -0.55
N GLY A 137 12.89 -27.57 0.54
CA GLY A 137 11.51 -27.07 0.62
C GLY A 137 11.42 -25.57 0.34
N GLY A 138 12.27 -24.78 0.99
CA GLY A 138 12.35 -23.33 0.78
C GLY A 138 12.76 -22.95 -0.65
N LEU A 139 13.69 -23.66 -1.27
CA LEU A 139 14.10 -23.41 -2.66
C LEU A 139 12.95 -23.69 -3.64
N VAL A 140 12.21 -24.78 -3.43
CA VAL A 140 11.04 -25.13 -4.26
C VAL A 140 9.97 -24.04 -4.16
N GLY A 141 9.65 -23.57 -2.96
CA GLY A 141 8.69 -22.47 -2.81
C GLY A 141 9.19 -21.13 -3.30
N LEU A 142 10.50 -20.90 -3.29
CA LEU A 142 11.08 -19.70 -3.90
C LEU A 142 10.85 -19.67 -5.42
N ILE A 143 11.10 -20.79 -6.09
CA ILE A 143 10.86 -20.92 -7.54
C ILE A 143 9.36 -20.87 -7.85
N ALA A 144 8.55 -21.66 -7.14
CA ALA A 144 7.10 -21.71 -7.34
C ALA A 144 6.44 -20.35 -7.05
N GLY A 145 6.81 -19.71 -5.94
CA GLY A 145 6.37 -18.36 -5.58
C GLY A 145 6.76 -17.33 -6.63
N GLY A 146 7.99 -17.40 -7.15
CA GLY A 146 8.46 -16.54 -8.25
C GLY A 146 7.64 -16.70 -9.53
N MET A 147 7.30 -17.93 -9.93
CA MET A 147 6.48 -18.20 -11.11
C MET A 147 5.03 -17.71 -10.94
N ILE A 148 4.41 -17.97 -9.77
CA ILE A 148 3.03 -17.59 -9.48
C ILE A 148 2.88 -16.06 -9.33
N SER A 149 3.94 -15.37 -8.90
CA SER A 149 3.95 -13.92 -8.72
C SER A 149 3.56 -13.13 -9.95
N PHE A 150 3.85 -13.64 -11.16
CA PHE A 150 3.47 -12.98 -12.41
C PHE A 150 1.96 -12.91 -12.61
N ILE A 151 1.23 -13.93 -12.17
CA ILE A 151 -0.24 -13.98 -12.23
C ILE A 151 -0.83 -13.10 -11.12
N VAL A 152 -0.26 -13.18 -9.92
CA VAL A 152 -0.76 -12.46 -8.74
C VAL A 152 -0.45 -10.96 -8.82
N PHE A 153 0.57 -10.53 -9.59
CA PHE A 153 0.94 -9.11 -9.72
C PHE A 153 -0.26 -8.22 -10.05
N LYS A 154 -1.03 -8.59 -11.08
CA LYS A 154 -2.18 -7.81 -11.51
C LYS A 154 -3.27 -7.74 -10.44
N ILE A 155 -3.51 -8.86 -9.78
CA ILE A 155 -4.54 -8.98 -8.73
C ILE A 155 -4.12 -8.19 -7.49
N ALA A 156 -2.85 -8.28 -7.09
CA ALA A 156 -2.29 -7.55 -5.96
C ALA A 156 -2.36 -6.03 -6.19
N VAL A 157 -2.00 -5.55 -7.38
CA VAL A 157 -2.12 -4.12 -7.74
C VAL A 157 -3.57 -3.65 -7.64
N ILE A 158 -4.53 -4.43 -8.16
CA ILE A 158 -5.97 -4.12 -8.05
C ILE A 158 -6.40 -4.08 -6.58
N LEU A 159 -5.98 -5.04 -5.75
CA LEU A 159 -6.30 -5.08 -4.32
C LEU A 159 -5.73 -3.87 -3.58
N PHE A 160 -4.46 -3.52 -3.79
CA PHE A 160 -3.83 -2.39 -3.12
C PHE A 160 -4.45 -1.05 -3.53
N THR A 161 -4.71 -0.86 -4.82
CA THR A 161 -5.38 0.37 -5.30
C THR A 161 -6.83 0.48 -4.86
N SER A 162 -7.55 -0.65 -4.78
CA SER A 162 -8.91 -0.66 -4.24
C SER A 162 -8.93 -0.41 -2.73
N LEU A 163 -7.96 -0.93 -1.99
CA LEU A 163 -7.79 -0.66 -0.56
C LEU A 163 -7.50 0.83 -0.34
N GLY A 164 -6.51 1.39 -1.06
CA GLY A 164 -6.12 2.79 -0.96
C GLY A 164 -7.19 3.77 -1.47
N GLY A 165 -7.91 3.41 -2.53
CA GLY A 165 -9.05 4.20 -3.02
C GLY A 165 -10.20 4.21 -2.01
N SER A 166 -10.50 3.06 -1.41
CA SER A 166 -11.53 2.94 -0.37
C SER A 166 -11.18 3.75 0.87
N THR A 167 -9.94 3.66 1.38
CA THR A 167 -9.51 4.43 2.56
C THR A 167 -9.65 5.93 2.32
N LEU A 168 -9.18 6.43 1.17
CA LEU A 168 -9.29 7.85 0.82
C LEU A 168 -10.75 8.30 0.65
N MET A 169 -11.59 7.47 0.02
CA MET A 169 -13.01 7.77 -0.15
C MET A 169 -13.74 7.81 1.20
N VAL A 170 -13.47 6.86 2.09
CA VAL A 170 -14.05 6.82 3.44
C VAL A 170 -13.61 8.00 4.27
N VAL A 171 -12.32 8.33 4.27
CA VAL A 171 -11.79 9.50 5.00
C VAL A 171 -12.42 10.79 4.48
N GLY A 172 -12.54 10.96 3.16
CA GLY A 172 -13.17 12.13 2.56
C GLY A 172 -14.66 12.24 2.88
N ILE A 173 -15.41 11.14 2.80
CA ILE A 173 -16.83 11.09 3.19
C ILE A 173 -16.98 11.44 4.68
N LEU A 174 -16.16 10.84 5.54
CA LEU A 174 -16.23 11.08 6.99
C LEU A 174 -15.90 12.53 7.34
N ALA A 175 -14.94 13.15 6.65
CA ALA A 175 -14.61 14.57 6.81
C ALA A 175 -15.77 15.50 6.41
N ILE A 176 -16.48 15.19 5.30
CA ILE A 176 -17.66 15.97 4.87
C ILE A 176 -18.81 15.80 5.85
N VAL A 177 -19.11 14.56 6.27
CA VAL A 177 -20.18 14.27 7.23
C VAL A 177 -19.93 15.01 8.55
N TYR A 178 -18.68 14.98 9.04
CA TYR A 178 -18.29 15.68 10.27
C TYR A 178 -18.44 17.20 10.17
N ARG A 179 -18.09 17.83 9.04
CA ARG A 179 -18.18 19.30 8.92
C ARG A 179 -19.54 19.84 8.48
N TYR A 180 -20.25 19.15 7.60
CA TYR A 180 -21.40 19.71 6.89
C TYR A 180 -22.74 19.14 7.36
N ILE A 181 -22.78 17.87 7.77
CA ILE A 181 -23.99 17.23 8.29
C ILE A 181 -24.05 17.35 9.82
N ALA A 182 -22.90 17.28 10.50
CA ALA A 182 -22.83 17.30 11.95
C ALA A 182 -22.73 18.71 12.56
N GLY A 183 -23.31 19.74 11.92
CA GLY A 183 -23.39 21.13 12.39
C GLY A 183 -24.18 21.30 13.70
N GLY A 184 -23.69 20.69 14.78
CA GLY A 184 -24.27 20.61 16.13
C GLY A 184 -24.01 19.28 16.86
N ASP A 185 -23.87 18.16 16.14
CA ASP A 185 -23.86 16.77 16.69
C ASP A 185 -22.59 15.96 16.33
N GLY A 186 -21.47 16.63 16.02
CA GLY A 186 -20.20 15.97 15.64
C GLY A 186 -19.66 15.00 16.69
N GLU A 187 -19.86 15.31 17.99
CA GLU A 187 -19.47 14.43 19.10
C GLU A 187 -20.28 13.12 19.11
N ARG A 188 -21.56 13.13 18.70
CA ARG A 188 -22.39 11.91 18.69
C ARG A 188 -21.86 10.92 17.66
N LEU A 189 -21.40 11.39 16.50
CA LEU A 189 -20.79 10.53 15.47
C LEU A 189 -19.47 9.92 15.95
N GLN A 190 -18.65 10.68 16.68
CA GLN A 190 -17.43 10.16 17.28
C GLN A 190 -17.73 9.10 18.34
N VAL A 191 -18.68 9.38 19.25
CA VAL A 191 -19.14 8.45 20.28
C VAL A 191 -19.78 7.20 19.68
N PHE A 192 -20.55 7.31 18.59
CA PHE A 192 -21.11 6.15 17.87
C PHE A 192 -20.03 5.34 17.12
N ALA A 193 -19.03 6.00 16.53
CA ALA A 193 -17.92 5.32 15.85
C ALA A 193 -16.98 4.61 16.83
N GLU A 194 -16.77 5.19 18.02
CA GLU A 194 -16.01 4.58 19.11
C GLU A 194 -16.79 3.47 19.81
N ALA A 195 -18.10 3.65 20.01
CA ALA A 195 -18.98 2.64 20.61
C ALA A 195 -19.12 1.40 19.71
N ASN A 196 -19.08 1.57 18.38
CA ASN A 196 -19.20 0.47 17.44
C ASN A 196 -17.94 0.33 16.59
N GLN A 197 -16.91 -0.33 17.14
CA GLN A 197 -15.61 -0.58 16.49
C GLN A 197 -15.70 -1.24 15.09
N TRP A 198 -16.82 -1.88 14.78
CA TRP A 198 -17.11 -2.51 13.48
C TRP A 198 -17.55 -1.52 12.40
N PHE A 199 -17.94 -0.29 12.76
CA PHE A 199 -18.43 0.70 11.83
C PHE A 199 -17.36 1.13 10.82
N VAL A 200 -16.16 1.46 11.29
CA VAL A 200 -15.05 1.92 10.43
C VAL A 200 -14.55 0.81 9.47
N PRO A 201 -14.29 -0.44 9.91
CA PRO A 201 -13.94 -1.54 9.02
C PRO A 201 -15.02 -1.82 7.99
N THR A 202 -16.30 -1.81 8.37
CA THR A 202 -17.41 -2.09 7.44
C THR A 202 -17.52 -0.99 6.39
N LEU A 203 -17.41 0.28 6.81
CA LEU A 203 -17.44 1.43 5.91
C LEU A 203 -16.28 1.43 4.91
N LEU A 204 -15.15 0.79 5.24
CA LEU A 204 -13.98 0.60 4.38
C LEU A 204 -14.10 -0.65 3.48
N LEU A 205 -14.63 -1.76 3.99
CA LEU A 205 -14.79 -2.99 3.23
C LEU A 205 -15.86 -2.89 2.15
N VAL A 206 -16.95 -2.15 2.39
CA VAL A 206 -18.04 -1.99 1.41
C VAL A 206 -17.56 -1.33 0.10
N PRO A 207 -16.97 -0.11 0.11
CA PRO A 207 -16.42 0.50 -1.10
C PRO A 207 -15.26 -0.30 -1.68
N MET A 208 -14.45 -0.96 -0.84
CA MET A 208 -13.39 -1.85 -1.32
C MET A 208 -13.96 -3.02 -2.14
N ALA A 209 -15.00 -3.70 -1.65
CA ALA A 209 -15.65 -4.81 -2.35
C ALA A 209 -16.31 -4.35 -3.66
N ILE A 210 -16.98 -3.19 -3.62
CA ILE A 210 -17.54 -2.53 -4.81
C ILE A 210 -16.45 -2.25 -5.84
N GLY A 211 -15.30 -1.71 -5.40
CA GLY A 211 -14.14 -1.44 -6.25
C GLY A 211 -13.55 -2.68 -6.89
N ILE A 212 -13.36 -3.75 -6.12
CA ILE A 212 -12.89 -5.04 -6.64
C ILE A 212 -13.88 -5.60 -7.66
N PHE A 213 -15.19 -5.54 -7.40
CA PHE A 213 -16.21 -6.03 -8.32
C PHE A 213 -16.24 -5.25 -9.64
N LEU A 214 -16.21 -3.91 -9.57
CA LEU A 214 -16.16 -3.02 -10.73
C LEU A 214 -14.88 -3.24 -11.54
N GLN A 215 -13.72 -3.30 -10.88
CA GLN A 215 -12.44 -3.51 -11.55
C GLN A 215 -12.33 -4.90 -12.18
N ASN A 216 -12.89 -5.94 -11.54
CA ASN A 216 -12.93 -7.29 -12.12
C ASN A 216 -13.82 -7.33 -13.37
N LYS A 217 -14.97 -6.66 -13.33
CA LYS A 217 -15.87 -6.53 -14.49
C LYS A 217 -15.20 -5.77 -15.64
N LEU A 218 -14.58 -4.62 -15.36
CA LEU A 218 -13.90 -3.80 -16.36
C LEU A 218 -12.65 -4.48 -16.93
N SER A 219 -11.88 -5.20 -16.11
CA SER A 219 -10.71 -5.95 -16.58
C SER A 219 -11.07 -7.17 -17.45
N LYS A 220 -12.27 -7.74 -17.32
CA LYS A 220 -12.73 -8.81 -18.22
C LYS A 220 -13.13 -8.26 -19.59
N THR A 221 -13.64 -7.03 -19.67
CA THR A 221 -14.02 -6.38 -20.93
C THR A 221 -12.80 -6.09 -21.84
N ASP A 222 -11.62 -5.81 -21.27
CA ASP A 222 -10.39 -5.55 -22.04
C ASP A 222 -9.80 -6.82 -22.71
N GLN A 223 -10.22 -8.05 -22.34
CA GLN A 223 -9.73 -9.26 -23.01
C GLN A 223 -10.34 -9.53 -24.39
N ASN A 224 -11.36 -8.76 -24.81
CA ASN A 224 -11.98 -8.90 -26.13
C ASN A 224 -11.35 -8.02 -27.22
N TRP A 225 -10.20 -7.39 -26.96
CA TRP A 225 -9.45 -6.58 -27.93
C TRP A 225 -8.14 -7.24 -28.39
N ALA A 226 -8.13 -8.58 -28.45
CA ALA A 226 -7.16 -9.35 -29.22
C ALA A 226 -7.87 -9.94 -30.45
N GLY A 227 -8.17 -9.06 -31.40
CA GLY A 227 -8.46 -9.35 -32.79
C GLY A 227 -7.54 -8.50 -33.64
#